data_AF-A0A946PZ47-F1
#
_entry.id   AF-A0A946PZ47-F1
#
_cell.length_a   1.000
_cell.length_b   1.000
_cell.length_c   1.000
_cell.angle_alpha   90.00
_cell.angle_beta   90.00
_cell.angle_gamma   90.00
#
_symmetry.space_group_name_H-M   'P 1'
#
loop_
_entity.id
_entity.type
_entity.pdbx_description
1 polymer ?
#
loop_
_entity_poly.entity_id
_entity_poly.type
_entity_poly.pdbx_seq_one_letter_code
_entity_poly.pdbx_strand_id
1 'polypeptide(L)'
;GEDAPTDGYFLSANAANPEAAKAFLAYLGSVEVQTYNAETLGRLPTNSGVDRSLFTESQQKGMELIDGADFVAQFYDRDTTPEMADEGMNAFMAFWDDPDSIETLLADLEAARQEIFLEE
;
A
#
# COMPACT_ATOMS: atom_id res chain seq x y z
N GLY A 1 -2.77 -7.07 -12.01
CA GLY A 1 -2.31 -6.20 -10.91
C GLY A 1 -2.48 -6.96 -9.62
N GLU A 2 -1.70 -6.61 -8.62
CA GLU A 2 -1.72 -7.23 -7.28
C GLU A 2 -1.73 -6.15 -6.20
N ASP A 3 -2.31 -6.47 -5.05
CA ASP A 3 -2.23 -5.62 -3.85
C ASP A 3 -0.94 -5.94 -3.07
N ALA A 4 -0.05 -4.95 -2.97
CA ALA A 4 1.11 -5.04 -2.08
C ALA A 4 1.39 -3.66 -1.44
N PRO A 5 0.66 -3.34 -0.35
CA PRO A 5 0.85 -2.10 0.39
C PRO A 5 2.31 -1.94 0.80
N THR A 6 2.92 -0.85 0.33
CA THR A 6 4.34 -0.60 0.46
C THR A 6 4.57 0.62 1.31
N ASP A 7 5.25 0.44 2.44
CA ASP A 7 5.65 1.56 3.29
C ASP A 7 6.92 2.21 2.75
N GLY A 8 7.06 3.51 2.99
CA GLY A 8 8.17 4.31 2.50
C GLY A 8 8.71 5.28 3.55
N TYR A 9 9.84 5.88 3.20
CA TYR A 9 10.46 6.95 3.98
C TYR A 9 10.45 8.24 3.15
N PHE A 10 10.15 9.35 3.79
CA PHE A 10 10.07 10.66 3.14
C PHE A 10 11.03 11.65 3.77
N LEU A 11 11.61 12.51 2.94
CA LEU A 11 12.40 13.66 3.37
C LEU A 11 11.52 14.90 3.31
N SER A 12 11.41 15.63 4.43
CA SER A 12 10.70 16.90 4.47
C SER A 12 11.38 17.93 3.57
N ALA A 13 10.59 18.66 2.76
CA ALA A 13 11.09 19.72 1.88
C ALA A 13 11.91 20.79 2.63
N ASN A 14 11.67 20.98 3.93
CA ASN A 14 12.34 21.96 4.78
C ASN A 14 13.40 21.33 5.71
N ALA A 15 13.96 20.17 5.34
CA ALA A 15 14.99 19.51 6.14
C ALA A 15 16.18 20.44 6.40
N ALA A 16 16.57 20.60 7.67
CA ALA A 16 17.68 21.47 8.07
C ALA A 16 19.04 21.01 7.50
N ASN A 17 19.18 19.71 7.20
CA ASN A 17 20.36 19.15 6.55
C ASN A 17 19.94 18.14 5.46
N PRO A 18 19.61 18.62 4.24
CA PRO A 18 19.07 17.77 3.19
C PRO A 18 20.08 16.74 2.67
N GLU A 19 21.38 17.07 2.68
CA GLU A 19 22.41 16.15 2.20
C GLU A 19 22.58 14.94 3.13
N ALA A 20 22.67 15.17 4.44
CA ALA A 20 22.72 14.07 5.40
C ALA A 20 21.43 13.24 5.38
N ALA A 21 20.26 13.88 5.24
CA ALA A 21 18.98 13.17 5.17
C ALA A 21 18.88 12.29 3.91
N LYS A 22 19.33 12.76 2.74
CA LYS A 22 19.41 11.94 1.52
C LYS A 22 20.37 10.76 1.69
N ALA A 23 21.53 10.99 2.29
CA ALA A 23 22.49 9.91 2.58
C ALA A 23 21.87 8.85 3.50
N PHE A 24 21.09 9.27 4.49
CA PHE A 24 20.37 8.35 5.37
C PHE A 24 19.26 7.58 4.64
N LEU A 25 18.46 8.23 3.79
CA LEU A 25 17.46 7.53 2.97
C LEU A 25 18.11 6.51 2.03
N ALA A 26 19.25 6.84 1.42
CA ALA A 26 20.02 5.90 0.61
C ALA A 26 20.51 4.70 1.43
N TYR A 27 20.95 4.93 2.66
CA TYR A 27 21.32 3.85 3.59
C TYR A 27 20.13 2.96 3.94
N LEU A 28 18.95 3.53 4.24
CA LEU A 28 17.73 2.74 4.53
C LEU A 28 17.28 1.86 3.35
N GLY A 29 17.50 2.33 2.12
CA GLY A 29 17.22 1.57 0.90
C GLY A 29 18.32 0.58 0.50
N SER A 30 19.44 0.51 1.22
CA SER A 30 20.55 -0.38 0.90
C SER A 30 20.18 -1.86 1.08
N VAL A 31 20.90 -2.76 0.40
CA VAL A 31 20.72 -4.22 0.57
C VAL A 31 20.95 -4.63 2.02
N GLU A 32 21.94 -4.05 2.70
CA GLU A 32 22.24 -4.33 4.11
C GLU A 32 21.05 -4.06 5.02
N VAL A 33 20.49 -2.84 4.96
CA VAL A 33 19.36 -2.46 5.82
C VAL A 33 18.08 -3.20 5.44
N GLN A 34 17.83 -3.40 4.14
CA GLN A 34 16.65 -4.15 3.70
C GLN A 34 16.73 -5.64 4.07
N THR A 35 17.93 -6.24 4.04
CA THR A 35 18.17 -7.60 4.53
C THR A 35 17.92 -7.69 6.02
N TYR A 36 18.50 -6.77 6.81
CA TYR A 36 18.27 -6.69 8.25
C TYR A 36 16.78 -6.58 8.60
N ASN A 37 16.03 -5.73 7.87
CA ASN A 37 14.59 -5.57 8.09
C ASN A 37 13.81 -6.84 7.70
N ALA A 38 14.17 -7.49 6.60
CA ALA A 38 13.53 -8.74 6.17
C ALA A 38 13.71 -9.84 7.22
N GLU A 39 14.92 -10.02 7.75
CA GLU A 39 15.22 -11.02 8.79
C GLU A 39 14.54 -10.69 10.13
N THR A 40 14.49 -9.41 10.49
CA THR A 40 13.98 -8.97 11.81
C THR A 40 12.46 -8.88 11.85
N LEU A 41 11.83 -8.38 10.79
CA LEU A 41 10.40 -8.09 10.73
C LEU A 41 9.62 -9.10 9.88
N GLY A 42 10.29 -9.94 9.10
CA GLY A 42 9.64 -10.87 8.17
C GLY A 42 8.96 -10.19 6.97
N ARG A 43 9.21 -8.90 6.74
CA ARG A 43 8.62 -8.12 5.64
C ARG A 43 9.39 -8.35 4.34
N LEU A 44 8.65 -8.37 3.22
CA LEU A 44 9.25 -8.47 1.89
C LEU A 44 10.02 -7.18 1.55
N PRO A 45 11.26 -7.25 1.07
CA PRO A 45 12.07 -6.10 0.72
C PRO A 45 11.70 -5.57 -0.66
N THR A 46 11.83 -4.26 -0.87
CA THR A 46 11.70 -3.64 -2.20
C THR A 46 13.02 -3.61 -2.97
N ASN A 47 14.16 -3.77 -2.28
CA ASN A 47 15.47 -3.85 -2.92
C ASN A 47 15.70 -5.27 -3.47
N SER A 48 15.83 -5.38 -4.80
CA SER A 48 16.02 -6.65 -5.51
C SER A 48 17.35 -7.34 -5.26
N GLY A 49 18.30 -6.69 -4.58
CA GLY A 49 19.58 -7.27 -4.16
C GLY A 49 19.51 -8.09 -2.88
N VAL A 50 18.38 -8.11 -2.16
CA VAL A 50 18.21 -8.96 -0.96
C VAL A 50 18.08 -10.43 -1.38
N ASP A 51 18.80 -11.31 -0.69
CA ASP A 51 18.79 -12.74 -0.99
C ASP A 51 17.41 -13.36 -0.74
N ARG A 52 16.80 -13.89 -1.81
CA ARG A 52 15.48 -14.53 -1.74
C ARG A 52 15.48 -15.84 -0.95
N SER A 53 16.65 -16.45 -0.73
CA SER A 53 16.78 -17.68 0.06
C SER A 53 16.44 -17.48 1.54
N LEU A 54 16.41 -16.23 2.02
CA LEU A 54 16.02 -15.85 3.37
C LEU A 54 14.52 -16.05 3.66
N PHE A 55 13.69 -16.18 2.63
CA PHE A 55 12.24 -16.23 2.76
C PHE A 55 11.70 -17.67 2.65
N THR A 56 10.56 -17.91 3.29
CA THR A 56 9.81 -19.16 3.18
C THR A 56 9.30 -19.39 1.76
N GLU A 57 8.99 -20.64 1.41
CA GLU A 57 8.41 -20.99 0.09
C GLU A 57 7.14 -20.19 -0.22
N SER A 58 6.28 -19.97 0.78
CA SER A 58 5.05 -19.16 0.61
C SER A 58 5.35 -17.69 0.31
N GLN A 59 6.36 -17.10 0.97
CA GLN A 59 6.79 -15.73 0.70
C GLN A 59 7.43 -15.61 -0.69
N GLN A 60 8.25 -16.57 -1.09
CA GLN A 60 8.84 -16.60 -2.44
C GLN A 60 7.76 -16.67 -3.52
N LYS A 61 6.72 -17.50 -3.33
CA LYS A 61 5.56 -17.53 -4.22
C LYS A 61 4.80 -16.19 -4.26
N GLY A 62 4.66 -15.52 -3.12
CA GLY A 62 4.08 -14.17 -3.03
C GLY A 62 4.90 -13.15 -3.83
N MET A 63 6.23 -13.19 -3.71
CA MET A 63 7.13 -12.34 -4.51
C MET A 63 6.99 -12.61 -6.01
N GLU A 64 6.86 -13.87 -6.44
CA GLU A 64 6.64 -14.20 -7.85
C GLU A 64 5.32 -13.66 -8.40
N LEU A 65 4.25 -13.68 -7.60
CA LEU A 65 2.96 -13.07 -7.96
C LEU A 65 3.10 -11.55 -8.16
N ILE A 66 3.78 -10.87 -7.23
CA ILE A 66 4.02 -9.42 -7.29
C ILE A 66 4.92 -9.08 -8.49
N ASP A 67 6.00 -9.82 -8.71
CA ASP A 67 6.93 -9.62 -9.83
C ASP A 67 6.25 -9.77 -11.21
N GLY A 68 5.25 -10.66 -11.29
CA GLY A 68 4.48 -10.92 -12.51
C GLY A 68 3.31 -9.95 -12.72
N ALA A 69 3.04 -9.05 -11.78
CA ALA A 69 1.90 -8.15 -11.86
C ALA A 69 2.19 -6.93 -12.76
N ASP A 70 1.26 -6.60 -13.66
CA ASP A 70 1.39 -5.39 -14.50
C ASP A 70 1.35 -4.07 -13.71
N PHE A 71 0.79 -4.09 -12.51
CA PHE A 71 0.77 -2.98 -11.56
C PHE A 71 0.62 -3.50 -10.13
N VAL A 72 1.06 -2.68 -9.17
CA VAL A 72 0.92 -2.95 -7.74
C VAL A 72 0.08 -1.84 -7.10
N ALA A 73 -1.06 -2.22 -6.52
CA ALA A 73 -1.97 -1.33 -5.79
C ALA A 73 -1.58 -1.24 -4.30
N GLN A 74 -2.06 -0.23 -3.59
CA GLN A 74 -1.69 0.03 -2.19
C GLN A 74 -2.74 -0.46 -1.18
N PHE A 75 -3.72 -1.23 -1.66
CA PHE A 75 -4.94 -1.63 -0.95
C PHE A 75 -5.98 -0.51 -0.88
N TYR A 76 -7.24 -0.94 -0.72
CA TYR A 76 -8.43 -0.12 -0.87
C TYR A 76 -8.41 1.18 -0.05
N ASP A 77 -7.94 1.12 1.20
CA ASP A 77 -7.89 2.26 2.13
C ASP A 77 -6.78 3.27 1.84
N ARG A 78 -5.82 2.93 0.97
CA ARG A 78 -4.69 3.78 0.57
C ARG A 78 -4.76 4.24 -0.88
N ASP A 79 -5.62 3.60 -1.69
CA ASP A 79 -5.87 3.99 -3.09
C ASP A 79 -7.03 4.99 -3.22
N THR A 80 -7.61 5.45 -2.10
CA THR A 80 -8.57 6.56 -2.02
C THR A 80 -8.37 7.37 -0.72
N THR A 81 -9.18 8.39 -0.47
CA THR A 81 -9.12 9.13 0.80
C THR A 81 -9.68 8.29 1.95
N PRO A 82 -9.20 8.45 3.20
CA PRO A 82 -9.73 7.70 4.34
C PRO A 82 -11.25 7.78 4.46
N GLU A 83 -11.82 8.97 4.23
CA GLU A 83 -13.27 9.20 4.27
C GLU A 83 -14.01 8.36 3.22
N MET A 84 -13.49 8.29 1.99
CA MET A 84 -14.10 7.50 0.92
C MET A 84 -13.94 5.99 1.17
N ALA A 85 -12.81 5.57 1.72
CA ALA A 85 -12.57 4.18 2.08
C ALA A 85 -13.55 3.69 3.16
N ASP A 86 -13.85 4.53 4.15
CA ASP A 86 -14.81 4.22 5.21
C ASP A 86 -16.23 4.06 4.66
N GLU A 87 -16.71 5.00 3.83
CA GLU A 87 -18.03 4.91 3.18
C GLU A 87 -18.14 3.66 2.30
N GLY A 88 -17.10 3.39 1.52
CA GLY A 88 -17.01 2.19 0.69
C GLY A 88 -17.05 0.89 1.47
N MET A 89 -16.30 0.79 2.57
CA MET A 89 -16.29 -0.40 3.41
C MET A 89 -17.66 -0.65 4.06
N ASN A 90 -18.33 0.42 4.52
CA ASN A 90 -19.69 0.32 5.04
C ASN A 90 -20.66 -0.19 3.97
N ALA A 91 -20.56 0.31 2.74
CA ALA A 91 -21.38 -0.15 1.62
C ALA A 91 -21.09 -1.62 1.25
N PHE A 92 -19.83 -2.07 1.28
CA PHE A 92 -19.48 -3.48 1.05
C PHE A 92 -20.11 -4.40 2.11
N MET A 93 -20.08 -3.98 3.39
CA MET A 93 -20.70 -4.74 4.48
C MET A 93 -22.24 -4.75 4.36
N ALA A 94 -22.85 -3.63 3.99
CA ALA A 94 -24.30 -3.54 3.76
C ALA A 94 -24.74 -4.41 2.58
N PHE A 95 -23.98 -4.40 1.48
CA PHE A 95 -24.24 -5.27 0.33
C PHE A 95 -24.10 -6.76 0.67
N TRP A 96 -23.15 -7.11 1.55
CA TRP A 96 -23.00 -8.49 2.03
C TRP A 96 -24.23 -8.96 2.82
N ASP A 97 -24.85 -8.07 3.61
CA ASP A 97 -26.04 -8.37 4.40
C ASP A 97 -27.31 -8.42 3.53
N ASP A 98 -27.48 -7.44 2.62
CA ASP A 98 -28.61 -7.36 1.69
C ASP A 98 -28.17 -6.99 0.26
N PRO A 99 -27.92 -8.00 -0.60
CA PRO A 99 -27.51 -7.77 -1.99
C PRO A 99 -28.56 -7.06 -2.86
N ASP A 100 -29.85 -7.09 -2.48
CA ASP A 100 -30.92 -6.45 -3.25
C ASP A 100 -30.84 -4.90 -3.14
N SER A 101 -30.06 -4.38 -2.20
CA SER A 101 -29.85 -2.94 -1.96
C SER A 101 -28.81 -2.28 -2.88
N ILE A 102 -28.20 -3.02 -3.83
CA ILE A 102 -27.04 -2.56 -4.63
C ILE A 102 -27.26 -1.21 -5.34
N GLU A 103 -28.42 -0.97 -5.93
CA GLU A 103 -28.69 0.28 -6.65
C GLU A 103 -28.72 1.49 -5.70
N THR A 104 -29.26 1.32 -4.49
CA THR A 104 -29.25 2.35 -3.45
C THR A 104 -27.84 2.58 -2.92
N LEU A 105 -27.11 1.52 -2.60
CA LEU A 105 -25.72 1.63 -2.13
C LEU A 105 -24.81 2.33 -3.14
N LEU A 106 -24.96 2.02 -4.43
CA LEU A 106 -24.19 2.70 -5.48
C LEU A 106 -24.56 4.18 -5.61
N ALA A 107 -25.84 4.53 -5.47
CA ALA A 107 -26.28 5.93 -5.48
C ALA A 107 -25.74 6.71 -4.27
N ASP A 108 -25.75 6.11 -3.09
CA ASP A 108 -25.23 6.71 -1.86
C ASP A 108 -23.71 6.89 -1.93
N LEU A 109 -22.97 5.89 -2.46
CA LEU A 109 -21.53 5.99 -2.68
C LEU A 109 -21.16 7.09 -3.68
N GLU A 110 -21.93 7.27 -4.76
CA GLU A 110 -21.68 8.37 -5.70
C GLU A 110 -21.96 9.74 -5.07
N ALA A 111 -23.00 9.86 -4.24
CA ALA A 111 -23.27 11.07 -3.49
C ALA A 111 -22.12 11.39 -2.52
N ALA A 112 -21.64 10.40 -1.77
CA ALA A 112 -20.48 10.54 -0.88
C ALA A 112 -19.22 10.93 -1.65
N ARG A 113 -18.95 10.28 -2.80
CA ARG A 113 -17.82 10.62 -3.66
C ARG A 113 -17.87 12.07 -4.13
N GLN A 114 -19.05 12.56 -4.53
CA GLN A 114 -19.21 13.96 -4.92
C GLN A 114 -18.90 14.91 -3.76
N GLU A 115 -19.39 14.61 -2.55
CA GLU A 115 -19.13 15.42 -1.34
C GLU A 115 -17.65 15.42 -0.93
N ILE A 116 -17.02 14.25 -0.89
CA ILE A 116 -15.63 14.09 -0.43
C ILE A 116 -14.64 14.74 -1.40
N PHE A 117 -14.88 14.61 -2.71
CA PHE A 117 -13.97 15.12 -3.76
C PHE A 117 -14.41 16.46 -4.36
N LEU A 118 -15.35 17.17 -3.72
CA LEU A 118 -15.88 18.44 -4.21
C LEU A 118 -14.84 19.59 -4.20
N GLU A 119 -13.72 19.41 -3.49
CA GLU A 119 -12.64 20.41 -3.35
C GLU A 119 -11.29 20.01 -3.99
N GLU A 120 -11.22 18.91 -4.75
CA GLU A 120 -10.02 18.55 -5.55
C GLU A 120 -9.95 19.24 -6.91
#